data_AF-A0A957VBV3-F1
#
_entry.id   AF-A0A957VBV3-F1
#
_cell.length_a   1.000
_cell.length_b   1.000
_cell.length_c   1.000
_cell.angle_alpha   90.00
_cell.angle_beta   90.00
_cell.angle_gamma   90.00
#
_symmetry.space_group_name_H-M   'P 1'
#
loop_
_entity.id
_entity.type
_entity.pdbx_description
1 polymer ?
#
loop_
_entity_poly.entity_id
_entity_poly.type
_entity_poly.pdbx_seq_one_letter_code
_entity_poly.pdbx_strand_id
1 'polypeptide(L)'
;RNIGGAAQDITGWRIFSETGGEECILEGVIEPGATLRVWSQIPEGEEGGYSCGYPEGMWNDETEDAAILYNAQGDIIYQRR
;
A
#
# COMPACT_ATOMS: atom_id res chain seq x y z
N ARG A 1 -2.11 5.07 -7.28
CA ARG A 1 -1.76 6.08 -8.30
C ARG A 1 -2.12 7.45 -7.76
N ASN A 2 -1.24 8.44 -7.86
CA ASN A 2 -1.59 9.81 -7.53
C ASN A 2 -2.40 10.41 -8.69
N ILE A 3 -3.68 10.71 -8.45
CA ILE A 3 -4.57 11.35 -9.43
C ILE A 3 -4.74 12.86 -9.18
N GLY A 4 -4.08 13.40 -8.16
CA GLY A 4 -4.05 14.82 -7.85
C GLY A 4 -3.11 15.60 -8.78
N GLY A 5 -3.22 16.93 -8.71
CA GLY A 5 -2.39 17.86 -9.50
C GLY A 5 -1.05 18.24 -8.86
N ALA A 6 -0.71 17.68 -7.69
CA ALA A 6 0.50 18.00 -6.94
C ALA A 6 1.20 16.72 -6.45
N ALA A 7 2.51 16.83 -6.24
CA ALA A 7 3.31 15.77 -5.63
C ALA A 7 2.77 15.47 -4.22
N GLN A 8 2.66 14.18 -3.88
CA GLN A 8 2.15 13.71 -2.61
C GLN A 8 3.26 13.01 -1.83
N ASP A 9 3.67 13.58 -0.70
CA ASP A 9 4.46 12.87 0.30
C ASP A 9 3.58 11.83 1.00
N ILE A 10 4.00 10.57 0.92
CA ILE A 10 3.30 9.43 1.50
C ILE A 10 4.05 8.85 2.70
N THR A 11 5.05 9.56 3.22
CA THR A 11 5.77 9.16 4.43
C THR A 11 4.81 9.00 5.61
N GLY A 12 4.80 7.79 6.19
CA GLY A 12 3.92 7.43 7.29
C GLY A 12 2.51 7.02 6.88
N TRP A 13 2.18 7.02 5.58
CA TRP A 13 0.96 6.37 5.09
C TRP A 13 1.08 4.86 5.27
N ARG A 14 -0.05 4.14 5.33
CA ARG A 14 -0.03 2.69 5.44
C ARG A 14 -1.12 2.02 4.62
N ILE A 15 -0.78 0.90 4.02
CA ILE A 15 -1.74 -0.08 3.50
C ILE A 15 -2.01 -1.12 4.58
N PHE A 16 -3.26 -1.52 4.75
CA PHE A 16 -3.72 -2.42 5.81
C PHE A 16 -4.66 -3.50 5.27
N SER A 17 -4.46 -4.73 5.73
CA SER A 17 -5.39 -5.87 5.58
C SER A 17 -6.49 -5.81 6.63
N GLU A 18 -7.73 -5.66 6.18
CA GLU A 18 -8.90 -5.57 7.06
C GLU A 18 -9.08 -6.85 7.88
N THR A 19 -8.83 -8.01 7.26
CA THR A 19 -9.08 -9.32 7.86
C THR A 19 -7.83 -9.90 8.54
N GLY A 20 -6.66 -9.81 7.90
CA GLY A 20 -5.41 -10.36 8.44
C GLY A 20 -4.74 -9.45 9.46
N GLY A 21 -4.96 -8.13 9.37
CA GLY A 21 -4.43 -7.14 10.29
C GLY A 21 -2.98 -6.74 10.02
N GLU A 22 -2.36 -7.25 8.94
CA GLU A 22 -1.06 -6.83 8.47
C GLU A 22 -1.07 -5.37 7.98
N GLU A 23 0.06 -4.67 8.17
CA GLU A 23 0.22 -3.29 7.73
C GLU A 23 1.58 -3.04 7.09
N CYS A 24 1.57 -2.18 6.07
CA CYS A 24 2.76 -1.80 5.34
C CYS A 24 2.90 -0.29 5.33
N ILE A 25 3.89 0.20 6.09
CA ILE A 25 4.21 1.63 6.16
C ILE A 25 4.91 2.02 4.85
N LEU A 26 4.46 3.12 4.27
CA LEU A 26 4.96 3.65 3.02
C LEU A 26 5.81 4.90 3.28
N GLU A 27 6.71 5.17 2.32
CA GLU A 27 7.56 6.35 2.34
C GLU A 27 7.83 6.88 0.93
N GLY A 28 8.26 8.14 0.87
CA GLY A 28 8.64 8.81 -0.37
C GLY A 28 7.56 9.73 -0.93
N VAL A 29 7.78 10.19 -2.16
CA VAL A 29 6.92 11.15 -2.85
C VAL A 29 6.40 10.54 -4.14
N ILE A 30 5.08 10.62 -4.36
CA ILE A 30 4.45 10.21 -5.62
C ILE A 30 4.09 11.47 -6.42
N GLU A 31 4.76 11.65 -7.56
CA GLU A 31 4.47 12.73 -8.51
C GLU A 31 3.05 12.63 -9.11
N PRO A 32 2.47 13.76 -9.59
CA PRO A 32 1.19 13.76 -10.28
C PRO A 32 1.13 12.72 -11.40
N GLY A 33 0.10 11.87 -11.40
CA GLY A 33 -0.12 10.83 -12.39
C GLY A 33 0.72 9.56 -12.20
N ALA A 34 1.74 9.57 -11.32
CA ALA A 34 2.60 8.42 -11.07
C ALA A 34 1.90 7.31 -10.28
N THR A 35 2.39 6.08 -10.46
CA THR A 35 1.88 4.88 -9.79
C THR A 35 2.98 4.25 -8.97
N LEU A 36 2.77 4.16 -7.65
CA LEU A 36 3.53 3.28 -6.79
C LEU A 36 2.92 1.87 -6.85
N ARG A 37 3.74 0.88 -7.19
CA ARG A 37 3.41 -0.54 -7.04
C ARG A 37 3.95 -1.01 -5.68
N VAL A 38 3.07 -1.66 -4.92
CA VAL A 38 3.39 -2.22 -3.61
C VAL A 38 3.21 -3.72 -3.65
N TRP A 39 4.23 -4.45 -3.21
CA TRP A 39 4.24 -5.89 -3.05
C TRP A 39 4.09 -6.24 -1.58
N SER A 40 3.19 -7.17 -1.26
CA SER A 40 3.09 -7.68 0.10
C SER A 40 4.33 -8.48 0.49
N GLN A 41 4.76 -9.37 -0.41
CA GLN A 41 5.93 -10.22 -0.23
C GLN A 41 7.21 -9.55 -0.75
N ILE A 42 8.35 -10.13 -0.39
CA ILE A 42 9.61 -9.90 -1.10
C ILE A 42 9.45 -10.49 -2.51
N PRO A 43 9.45 -9.67 -3.58
CA PRO A 43 9.29 -10.20 -4.93
C PRO A 43 10.47 -11.09 -5.31
N GLU A 44 10.21 -12.19 -6.01
CA GLU A 44 11.25 -13.03 -6.60
C GLU A 44 11.77 -12.36 -7.88
N GLY A 45 12.89 -11.63 -7.80
CA GLY A 45 13.59 -11.05 -8.96
C GLY A 45 13.55 -9.52 -9.02
N GLU A 46 13.80 -8.96 -10.21
CA GLU A 46 13.86 -7.50 -10.46
C GLU A 46 12.47 -6.88 -10.68
N GLU A 47 11.47 -7.33 -9.92
CA GLU A 47 10.13 -6.73 -9.97
C GLU A 47 10.14 -5.41 -9.18
N GLY A 48 10.62 -4.34 -9.81
CA GLY A 48 10.70 -3.01 -9.21
C GLY A 48 9.39 -2.58 -8.52
N GLY A 49 9.51 -1.75 -7.49
CA GLY A 49 8.39 -1.32 -6.64
C GLY A 49 8.79 -1.28 -5.17
N TYR A 50 7.83 -0.96 -4.31
CA TYR A 50 8.00 -1.05 -2.85
C TYR A 50 7.58 -2.44 -2.39
N SER A 51 8.32 -3.06 -1.48
CA SER A 51 7.96 -4.35 -0.88
C SER A 51 7.78 -4.18 0.62
N CYS A 52 6.70 -4.75 1.15
CA CYS A 52 6.39 -4.78 2.58
C CYS A 52 7.19 -5.86 3.33
N GLY A 53 7.86 -6.77 2.59
CA GLY A 53 8.78 -7.73 3.16
C GLY A 53 8.13 -8.90 3.91
N TYR A 54 6.83 -9.13 3.75
CA TYR A 54 6.18 -10.29 4.37
C TYR A 54 6.68 -11.60 3.75
N PRO A 55 6.81 -12.67 4.55
CA PRO A 55 7.17 -14.00 4.03
C PRO A 55 6.06 -14.61 3.17
N GLU A 56 4.80 -14.20 3.42
CA GLU A 56 3.60 -14.67 2.74
C GLU A 56 2.74 -13.48 2.32
N GLY A 57 1.67 -13.73 1.56
CA GLY A 57 0.79 -12.69 1.04
C GLY A 57 0.01 -12.07 2.19
N MET A 58 -0.05 -10.73 2.26
CA MET A 58 -0.81 -10.03 3.31
C MET A 58 -2.33 -10.09 3.14
N TRP A 59 -2.82 -10.55 1.99
CA TRP A 59 -4.24 -10.54 1.67
C TRP A 59 -4.82 -11.93 1.84
N ASN A 60 -5.96 -12.03 2.50
CA ASN A 60 -6.71 -13.27 2.59
C ASN A 60 -7.53 -13.47 1.30
N ASP A 61 -7.26 -14.58 0.59
CA ASP A 61 -7.96 -14.94 -0.64
C ASP A 61 -9.19 -15.86 -0.40
N GLU A 62 -9.40 -16.34 0.83
CA GLU A 62 -10.51 -17.23 1.21
C GLU A 62 -11.74 -16.46 1.72
N THR A 63 -11.55 -15.28 2.29
CA THR A 63 -12.62 -14.41 2.81
C THR A 63 -12.44 -12.98 2.31
N GLU A 64 -13.51 -12.17 2.31
CA GLU A 64 -13.40 -10.74 1.96
C GLU A 64 -12.32 -10.07 2.83
N ASP A 65 -11.32 -9.47 2.18
CA ASP A 65 -10.23 -8.77 2.83
C ASP A 65 -9.94 -7.47 2.07
N ALA A 66 -10.40 -6.37 2.66
CA ALA A 66 -10.29 -5.09 2.02
C ALA A 66 -8.87 -4.51 2.18
N ALA A 67 -8.33 -4.00 1.07
CA ALA A 67 -7.13 -3.17 1.11
C ALA A 67 -7.48 -1.73 1.49
N ILE A 68 -7.12 -1.35 2.71
CA ILE A 68 -7.39 0.00 3.25
C ILE A 68 -6.11 0.83 3.22
N LEU A 69 -6.17 2.03 2.64
CA LEU A 69 -5.09 3.00 2.62
C LEU A 69 -5.38 4.12 3.62
N TYR A 70 -4.47 4.29 4.58
CA TYR A 70 -4.49 5.38 5.55
C TYR A 70 -3.43 6.42 5.22
N ASN A 71 -3.73 7.70 5.48
CA ASN A 71 -2.70 8.73 5.53
C ASN A 71 -1.90 8.66 6.85
N ALA A 72 -0.87 9.51 6.96
CA ALA A 72 -0.02 9.59 8.16
C ALA A 72 -0.76 10.07 9.43
N GLN A 73 -1.96 10.65 9.29
CA GLN A 73 -2.80 11.09 10.41
C GLN A 73 -3.75 9.97 10.89
N GLY A 74 -3.84 8.87 10.14
CA GLY A 74 -4.75 7.76 10.42
C GLY A 74 -6.13 7.88 9.77
N ASP A 75 -6.34 8.84 8.86
CA ASP A 75 -7.58 8.94 8.09
C ASP A 75 -7.57 7.94 6.93
N ILE A 76 -8.72 7.32 6.66
CA ILE A 76 -8.91 6.47 5.49
C ILE A 76 -8.98 7.35 4.24
N ILE A 77 -8.07 7.12 3.31
CA ILE A 77 -8.02 7.81 2.02
C ILE A 77 -8.71 6.97 0.94
N TYR A 78 -8.58 5.64 1.02
CA TYR A 78 -9.14 4.74 0.04
C TYR A 78 -9.37 3.35 0.65
N GLN A 79 -10.39 2.65 0.17
CA GLN A 79 -10.64 1.25 0.48
C GLN A 79 -11.01 0.52 -0.80
N ARG A 80 -10.39 -0.63 -1.03
CA ARG A 80 -10.78 -1.56 -2.09
C ARG A 80 -11.29 -2.84 -1.45
N ARG A 81 -12.50 -3.24 -1.84
CA ARG A 81 -13.11 -4.54 -1.56
C ARG A 81 -13.13 -5.35 -2.84
#